data_AF-A0A3Q7JE95-F1
#
_entry.id   AF-A0A3Q7JE95-F1
#
_cell.length_a   1.000
_cell.length_b   1.000
_cell.length_c   1.000
_cell.angle_alpha   90.00
_cell.angle_beta   90.00
_cell.angle_gamma   90.00
#
_symmetry.space_group_name_H-M   'P 1'
#
loop_
_entity.id
_entity.type
_entity.pdbx_description
1 polymer ?
#
loop_
_entity_poly.entity_id
_entity_poly.type
_entity_poly.pdbx_seq_one_letter_code
_entity_poly.pdbx_strand_id
1 'polypeptide(L)'
;MSELLPLSWLVQASAYKVKIGEETVITTVTDREAIAISSISALRSELETPDPFVGIDVVNNGDLLLFHVKNRCLIIQFNRMMLLDDLTDIPVPLKEFLRDKSITFIGPRNISQNCTESYISGTGSSSDKIVLNRVVDVGYLTGKLCKKPDLLSSTLEELLGRVGIDIKKPLISEGSMRPDWQSSSVLSEDEVKYAMYQVHACYQIASKLITDATASE
;
A
#
# COMPACT_ATOMS: atom_id res chain seq x y z
N MET A 1 23.77 15.56 0.74
CA MET A 1 23.25 16.74 1.47
C MET A 1 21.87 16.39 1.98
N SER A 2 21.70 16.18 3.28
CA SER A 2 20.36 16.06 3.87
C SER A 2 19.81 17.48 4.00
N GLU A 3 18.95 17.88 3.07
CA GLU A 3 18.20 19.13 3.23
C GLU A 3 17.21 18.91 4.39
N LEU A 4 17.60 19.41 5.58
CA LEU A 4 16.77 19.39 6.79
C LEU A 4 15.66 20.43 6.64
N LEU A 5 14.69 20.15 5.77
CA LEU A 5 13.47 20.93 5.70
C LEU A 5 12.66 20.75 6.99
N PRO A 6 11.95 21.78 7.47
CA PRO A 6 11.05 21.64 8.59
C PRO A 6 10.04 20.51 8.37
N LEU A 7 9.77 19.71 9.40
CA LEU A 7 8.85 18.57 9.29
C LEU A 7 7.46 18.97 8.79
N SER A 8 6.95 20.14 9.22
CA SER A 8 5.67 20.67 8.76
C SER A 8 5.64 20.92 7.24
N TRP A 9 6.76 21.35 6.65
CA TRP A 9 6.86 21.56 5.21
C TRP A 9 6.93 20.23 4.47
N LEU A 10 7.67 19.25 5.01
CA LEU A 10 7.73 17.92 4.43
C LEU A 10 6.38 17.22 4.46
N VAL A 11 5.62 17.34 5.56
CA VAL A 11 4.25 16.80 5.65
C VAL A 11 3.35 17.42 4.58
N GLN A 12 3.41 18.74 4.38
CA GLN A 12 2.62 19.40 3.34
C GLN A 12 3.06 18.98 1.93
N ALA A 13 4.36 18.91 1.67
CA ALA A 13 4.92 18.54 0.37
C ALA A 13 4.72 17.04 0.04
N SER A 14 4.54 16.20 1.06
CA SER A 14 4.28 14.76 0.90
C SER A 14 2.85 14.43 0.47
N ALA A 15 1.92 15.39 0.50
CA ALA A 15 0.49 15.15 0.29
C ALA A 15 0.04 15.40 -1.15
N TYR A 16 -0.57 14.39 -1.75
CA TYR A 16 -1.17 14.39 -3.07
C TYR A 16 -2.68 14.21 -2.95
N LYS A 17 -3.44 14.87 -3.82
CA LYS A 17 -4.89 14.62 -3.98
C LYS A 17 -5.11 13.93 -5.31
N VAL A 18 -5.15 12.60 -5.28
CA VAL A 18 -5.18 11.79 -6.49
C VAL A 18 -6.63 11.40 -6.81
N LYS A 19 -7.06 11.71 -8.03
CA LYS A 19 -8.35 11.24 -8.54
C LYS A 19 -8.19 9.89 -9.23
N ILE A 20 -8.87 8.86 -8.74
CA ILE A 20 -8.85 7.50 -9.28
C ILE A 20 -10.27 6.93 -9.28
N GLY A 21 -10.77 6.53 -10.46
CA GLY A 21 -12.19 6.28 -10.65
C GLY A 21 -13.03 7.54 -10.31
N GLU A 22 -14.05 7.35 -9.50
CA GLU A 22 -14.91 8.43 -8.99
C GLU A 22 -14.41 9.02 -7.66
N GLU A 23 -13.37 8.43 -7.06
CA GLU A 23 -12.87 8.83 -5.76
C GLU A 23 -11.71 9.83 -5.84
N THR A 24 -11.59 10.65 -4.79
CA THR A 24 -10.40 11.45 -4.51
C THR A 24 -9.73 10.88 -3.27
N VAL A 25 -8.51 10.39 -3.44
CA VAL A 25 -7.71 9.81 -2.37
C VAL A 25 -6.64 10.80 -1.94
N ILE A 26 -6.51 10.99 -0.64
CA ILE A 26 -5.41 11.75 -0.03
C ILE A 26 -4.22 10.79 0.10
N THR A 27 -3.23 10.96 -0.75
CA THR A 27 -2.06 10.09 -0.80
C THR A 27 -0.86 10.79 -0.19
N THR A 28 -0.25 10.19 0.82
CA THR A 28 1.01 10.66 1.41
C THR A 28 2.17 9.86 0.81
N VAL A 29 3.15 10.52 0.21
CA VAL A 29 4.37 9.92 -0.33
C VAL A 29 5.56 10.36 0.51
N THR A 30 6.32 9.44 1.06
CA THR A 30 7.43 9.81 1.94
C THR A 30 8.62 8.87 1.85
N ASP A 31 9.79 9.44 2.02
CA ASP A 31 11.08 8.80 2.22
C ASP A 31 11.64 9.07 3.63
N ARG A 32 10.81 9.50 4.59
CA ARG A 32 11.22 9.85 5.97
C ARG A 32 10.43 9.06 7.01
N GLU A 33 11.14 8.50 7.99
CA GLU A 33 10.60 7.71 9.09
C GLU A 33 9.52 8.47 9.86
N ALA A 34 9.78 9.71 10.25
CA ALA A 34 8.86 10.51 11.06
C ALA A 34 7.49 10.69 10.37
N ILE A 35 7.47 10.87 9.05
CA ILE A 35 6.25 11.04 8.27
C ILE A 35 5.56 9.70 8.06
N ALA A 36 6.33 8.64 7.79
CA ALA A 36 5.80 7.28 7.69
C ALA A 36 5.07 6.87 8.97
N ILE A 37 5.69 7.04 10.14
CA ILE A 37 5.10 6.73 11.46
C ILE A 37 3.85 7.57 11.71
N SER A 38 3.92 8.89 11.47
CA SER A 38 2.76 9.77 11.63
C SER A 38 1.60 9.36 10.73
N SER A 39 1.90 8.93 9.50
CA SER A 39 0.88 8.51 8.52
C SER A 39 0.26 7.16 8.90
N ILE A 40 1.03 6.22 9.43
CA ILE A 40 0.52 4.95 9.97
C ILE A 40 -0.45 5.21 11.13
N SER A 41 -0.11 6.14 12.04
CA SER A 41 -1.02 6.53 13.12
C SER A 41 -2.33 7.10 12.58
N ALA A 42 -2.27 7.92 11.52
CA ALA A 42 -3.47 8.46 10.88
C ALA A 42 -4.31 7.34 10.24
N LEU A 43 -3.69 6.39 9.52
CA LEU A 43 -4.40 5.23 8.96
C LEU A 43 -5.07 4.40 10.04
N ARG A 44 -4.40 4.14 11.17
CA ARG A 44 -4.96 3.39 12.30
C ARG A 44 -6.22 4.03 12.86
N SER A 45 -6.28 5.36 12.92
CA SER A 45 -7.45 6.09 13.43
C SER A 45 -8.70 5.96 12.55
N GLU A 46 -8.53 5.53 11.29
CA GLU A 46 -9.60 5.37 10.30
C GLU A 46 -10.15 3.93 10.25
N LEU A 47 -9.47 2.98 10.92
CA LEU A 47 -9.83 1.56 10.93
C LEU A 47 -11.15 1.31 11.67
N GLU A 48 -12.02 0.53 11.05
CA GLU A 48 -13.32 0.17 11.60
C GLU A 48 -13.26 -1.19 12.31
N THR A 49 -13.90 -1.27 13.47
CA THR A 49 -14.01 -2.49 14.29
C THR A 49 -15.33 -3.23 13.99
N PRO A 50 -15.42 -4.56 14.19
CA PRO A 50 -14.45 -5.43 14.89
C PRO A 50 -13.33 -6.00 14.01
N ASP A 51 -13.52 -6.06 12.69
CA ASP A 51 -12.61 -6.75 11.76
C ASP A 51 -11.97 -5.76 10.77
N PRO A 52 -11.01 -4.94 11.23
CA PRO A 52 -10.38 -3.94 10.38
C PRO A 52 -9.53 -4.60 9.29
N PHE A 53 -9.51 -3.98 8.11
CA PHE A 53 -8.62 -4.37 7.03
C PHE A 53 -7.89 -3.16 6.43
N VAL A 54 -6.73 -3.45 5.84
CA VAL A 54 -5.84 -2.47 5.22
C VAL A 54 -5.45 -3.00 3.86
N GLY A 55 -5.63 -2.19 2.80
CA GLY A 55 -5.05 -2.49 1.50
C GLY A 55 -3.53 -2.42 1.60
N ILE A 56 -2.81 -3.40 1.04
CA ILE A 56 -1.34 -3.41 1.01
C ILE A 56 -0.81 -3.76 -0.38
N ASP A 57 0.30 -3.14 -0.77
CA ASP A 57 1.06 -3.54 -1.94
C ASP A 57 2.56 -3.28 -1.73
N VAL A 58 3.38 -4.03 -2.44
CA VAL A 58 4.83 -3.92 -2.47
C VAL A 58 5.27 -3.81 -3.93
N VAL A 59 5.78 -2.64 -4.31
CA VAL A 59 6.14 -2.36 -5.71
C VAL A 59 7.64 -2.45 -5.91
N ASN A 60 8.05 -3.02 -7.05
CA ASN A 60 9.44 -3.17 -7.50
C ASN A 60 10.34 -3.78 -6.43
N ASN A 61 10.00 -5.00 -5.99
CA ASN A 61 10.70 -5.72 -4.92
C ASN A 61 10.80 -4.92 -3.60
N GLY A 62 9.86 -4.00 -3.39
CA GLY A 62 9.66 -3.15 -2.20
C GLY A 62 10.56 -1.94 -2.08
N ASP A 63 10.94 -1.40 -3.23
CA ASP A 63 11.21 0.02 -3.35
C ASP A 63 10.08 0.88 -2.76
N LEU A 64 8.83 0.49 -3.01
CA LEU A 64 7.67 1.13 -2.41
C LEU A 64 6.89 0.14 -1.55
N LEU A 65 6.53 0.58 -0.34
CA LEU A 65 5.56 -0.09 0.52
C LEU A 65 4.31 0.78 0.63
N LEU A 66 3.16 0.22 0.27
CA LEU A 66 1.91 0.96 0.18
C LEU A 66 0.87 0.44 1.16
N PHE A 67 0.11 1.36 1.74
CA PHE A 67 -1.05 1.06 2.58
C PHE A 67 -2.25 1.90 2.16
N HIS A 68 -3.44 1.32 2.16
CA HIS A 68 -4.67 2.01 1.79
C HIS A 68 -5.78 1.74 2.81
N VAL A 69 -6.38 2.80 3.33
CA VAL A 69 -7.53 2.76 4.26
C VAL A 69 -8.46 3.91 3.92
N LYS A 70 -9.73 3.61 3.67
CA LYS A 70 -10.76 4.57 3.24
C LYS A 70 -10.26 5.45 2.10
N ASN A 71 -10.27 6.76 2.27
CA ASN A 71 -9.82 7.75 1.29
C ASN A 71 -8.35 8.16 1.50
N ARG A 72 -7.55 7.35 2.21
CA ARG A 72 -6.14 7.63 2.48
C ARG A 72 -5.25 6.53 1.93
N CYS A 73 -4.17 6.95 1.28
CA CYS A 73 -3.10 6.06 0.86
C CYS A 73 -1.77 6.56 1.43
N LEU A 74 -0.93 5.65 1.90
CA LEU A 74 0.45 5.92 2.27
C LEU A 74 1.35 5.16 1.29
N ILE A 75 2.31 5.86 0.69
CA ILE A 75 3.38 5.31 -0.14
C ILE A 75 4.70 5.64 0.55
N ILE A 76 5.40 4.61 1.01
CA ILE A 76 6.72 4.76 1.62
C ILE A 76 7.76 4.37 0.56
N GLN A 77 8.64 5.28 0.19
CA GLN A 77 9.87 4.99 -0.56
C GLN A 77 10.86 4.32 0.40
N PHE A 78 10.65 3.01 0.60
CA PHE A 78 11.14 2.28 1.76
C PHE A 78 12.66 2.22 1.83
N ASN A 79 13.33 1.82 0.74
CA ASN A 79 14.79 1.73 0.69
C ASN A 79 15.45 3.10 0.93
N ARG A 80 14.92 4.15 0.31
CA ARG A 80 15.40 5.52 0.48
C ARG A 80 15.18 6.02 1.91
N MET A 81 14.06 5.67 2.56
CA MET A 81 13.84 5.97 3.98
C MET A 81 14.88 5.30 4.87
N MET A 82 15.14 4.01 4.65
CA MET A 82 16.17 3.28 5.41
C MET A 82 17.54 3.94 5.27
N LEU A 83 17.91 4.38 4.06
CA LEU A 83 19.19 5.04 3.78
C LEU A 83 19.29 6.46 4.35
N LEU A 84 18.23 7.27 4.23
CA LEU A 84 18.28 8.69 4.61
C LEU A 84 18.24 8.92 6.12
N ASP A 85 17.50 8.08 6.83
CA ASP A 85 17.37 8.18 8.28
C ASP A 85 18.34 7.22 9.01
N ASP A 86 19.33 6.66 8.28
CA ASP A 86 20.40 5.79 8.81
C ASP A 86 19.86 4.62 9.65
N LEU A 87 18.81 3.98 9.13
CA LEU A 87 18.09 2.92 9.83
C LEU A 87 18.74 1.57 9.56
N THR A 88 18.99 0.81 10.62
CA THR A 88 19.51 -0.56 10.54
C THR A 88 18.42 -1.63 10.65
N ASP A 89 17.21 -1.26 11.05
CA ASP A 89 16.02 -2.13 11.15
C ASP A 89 14.76 -1.32 10.79
N ILE A 90 13.69 -2.02 10.40
CA ILE A 90 12.36 -1.48 10.19
C ILE A 90 11.91 -0.71 11.45
N PRO A 91 11.47 0.56 11.33
CA PRO A 91 10.94 1.34 12.44
C PRO A 91 9.92 0.56 13.27
N VAL A 92 10.07 0.57 14.60
CA VAL A 92 9.23 -0.23 15.52
C VAL A 92 7.73 0.00 15.28
N PRO A 93 7.20 1.24 15.15
CA PRO A 93 5.77 1.43 14.91
C PRO A 93 5.27 0.83 13.59
N LEU A 94 6.11 0.83 12.55
CA LEU A 94 5.80 0.16 11.28
C LEU A 94 5.81 -1.36 11.44
N LYS A 95 6.79 -1.91 12.17
CA LYS A 95 6.88 -3.34 12.49
C LYS A 95 5.67 -3.83 13.29
N GLU A 96 5.21 -3.03 14.26
CA GLU A 96 4.01 -3.30 15.05
C GLU A 96 2.74 -3.23 14.21
N PHE A 97 2.63 -2.28 13.28
CA PHE A 97 1.52 -2.20 12.34
C PHE A 97 1.42 -3.43 11.45
N LEU A 98 2.54 -3.83 10.82
CA LEU A 98 2.60 -5.01 9.96
C LEU A 98 2.28 -6.33 10.70
N ARG A 99 2.60 -6.39 11.99
CA ARG A 99 2.43 -7.57 12.85
C ARG A 99 1.15 -7.56 13.67
N ASP A 100 0.31 -6.55 13.51
CA ASP A 100 -0.94 -6.42 14.25
C ASP A 100 -1.87 -7.60 13.92
N LYS A 101 -2.33 -8.30 14.97
CA LYS A 101 -3.14 -9.51 14.80
C LYS A 101 -4.61 -9.22 14.56
N SER A 102 -5.07 -8.00 14.88
CA SER A 102 -6.45 -7.58 14.64
C SER A 102 -6.66 -7.10 13.21
N ILE A 103 -5.60 -6.71 12.50
CA ILE A 103 -5.69 -6.17 11.14
C ILE A 103 -5.57 -7.28 10.11
N THR A 104 -6.47 -7.28 9.12
CA THR A 104 -6.34 -8.11 7.92
C THR A 104 -5.74 -7.27 6.78
N PHE A 105 -4.54 -7.61 6.33
CA PHE A 105 -3.94 -6.97 5.15
C PHE A 105 -4.48 -7.63 3.87
N ILE A 106 -4.92 -6.84 2.90
CA ILE A 106 -5.48 -7.33 1.64
C ILE A 106 -4.67 -6.75 0.49
N GLY A 107 -4.12 -7.60 -0.35
CA GLY A 107 -3.24 -7.14 -1.42
C GLY A 107 -3.42 -7.88 -2.74
N PRO A 108 -2.59 -7.53 -3.73
CA PRO A 108 -2.67 -8.10 -5.06
C PRO A 108 -2.26 -9.57 -5.07
N ARG A 109 -2.31 -10.15 -6.26
CA ARG A 109 -2.10 -11.57 -6.42
C ARG A 109 -0.73 -12.03 -5.92
N ASN A 110 -0.71 -13.18 -5.25
CA ASN A 110 0.50 -13.80 -4.67
C ASN A 110 1.12 -13.03 -3.50
N ILE A 111 0.41 -12.04 -2.95
CA ILE A 111 0.80 -11.44 -1.68
C ILE A 111 0.78 -12.53 -0.59
N SER A 112 1.82 -12.60 0.25
CA SER A 112 1.99 -13.68 1.23
C SER A 112 2.59 -13.17 2.54
N GLN A 113 2.62 -13.97 3.60
CA GLN A 113 3.14 -13.51 4.89
C GLN A 113 4.60 -13.03 4.84
N ASN A 114 5.37 -13.51 3.84
CA ASN A 114 6.76 -13.15 3.59
C ASN A 114 6.89 -12.47 2.22
N CYS A 115 6.17 -11.36 2.00
CA CYS A 115 6.06 -10.70 0.69
C CYS A 115 7.37 -10.27 0.05
N THR A 116 8.46 -10.21 0.81
CA THR A 116 9.61 -9.44 0.40
C THR A 116 10.93 -10.15 0.64
N GLU A 117 11.69 -10.28 -0.43
CA GLU A 117 13.08 -10.71 -0.40
C GLU A 117 13.94 -9.57 0.16
N SER A 118 14.41 -9.74 1.40
CA SER A 118 15.70 -9.25 1.90
C SER A 118 16.05 -7.77 1.60
N TYR A 119 15.73 -6.85 2.52
CA TYR A 119 15.89 -5.40 2.27
C TYR A 119 17.26 -4.77 2.56
N ILE A 120 18.29 -5.54 2.90
CA ILE A 120 19.62 -4.95 3.17
C ILE A 120 20.71 -5.87 2.63
N SER A 121 21.29 -5.52 1.48
CA SER A 121 22.64 -5.99 1.08
C SER A 121 23.63 -4.83 1.19
N GLY A 122 23.86 -4.41 2.42
CA GLY A 122 24.84 -3.38 2.75
C GLY A 122 25.30 -3.59 4.17
N THR A 123 26.45 -4.23 4.34
CA THR A 123 27.16 -4.45 5.62
C THR A 123 26.62 -5.54 6.57
N GLY A 124 26.60 -6.80 6.12
CA GLY A 124 26.80 -7.97 7.00
C GLY A 124 25.76 -8.29 8.10
N SER A 125 24.74 -7.46 8.29
CA SER A 125 23.63 -7.69 9.22
C SER A 125 22.43 -8.28 8.50
N SER A 126 21.75 -9.21 9.17
CA SER A 126 20.54 -9.92 8.73
C SER A 126 19.58 -9.00 7.99
N SER A 127 19.20 -9.37 6.77
CA SER A 127 18.16 -8.68 6.04
C SER A 127 16.82 -8.86 6.74
N ASP A 128 16.28 -7.81 7.36
CA ASP A 128 14.94 -7.86 7.90
C ASP A 128 13.92 -7.95 6.77
N LYS A 129 13.03 -8.93 6.87
CA LYS A 129 11.93 -9.15 5.92
C LYS A 129 10.69 -8.42 6.43
N ILE A 130 9.91 -7.83 5.52
CA ILE A 130 8.56 -7.39 5.84
C ILE A 130 7.72 -8.63 6.11
N VAL A 131 7.31 -8.79 7.36
CA VAL A 131 6.47 -9.91 7.82
C VAL A 131 5.09 -9.38 8.15
N LEU A 132 4.09 -9.91 7.44
CA LEU A 132 2.68 -9.60 7.66
C LEU A 132 2.05 -10.70 8.50
N ASN A 133 1.42 -10.33 9.63
CA ASN A 133 0.81 -11.34 10.50
C ASN A 133 -0.41 -12.02 9.85
N ARG A 134 -1.32 -11.22 9.28
CA ARG A 134 -2.52 -11.70 8.60
C ARG A 134 -2.64 -11.00 7.25
N VAL A 135 -2.46 -11.75 6.16
CA VAL A 135 -2.55 -11.22 4.80
C VAL A 135 -3.41 -12.12 3.93
N VAL A 136 -4.17 -11.51 3.03
CA VAL A 136 -5.12 -12.16 2.15
C VAL A 136 -4.95 -11.64 0.72
N ASP A 137 -4.85 -12.58 -0.20
CA ASP A 137 -4.90 -12.34 -1.64
C ASP A 137 -6.32 -11.92 -2.05
N VAL A 138 -6.44 -10.83 -2.81
CA VAL A 138 -7.74 -10.29 -3.23
C VAL A 138 -8.56 -11.27 -4.10
N GLY A 139 -7.90 -12.10 -4.91
CA GLY A 139 -8.54 -13.14 -5.72
C GLY A 139 -9.10 -14.26 -4.84
N TYR A 140 -8.35 -14.67 -3.81
CA TYR A 140 -8.82 -15.59 -2.77
C TYR A 140 -10.04 -15.05 -2.03
N LEU A 141 -9.97 -13.80 -1.55
CA LEU A 141 -11.09 -13.15 -0.86
C LEU A 141 -12.33 -13.13 -1.75
N THR A 142 -12.18 -12.67 -3.00
CA THR A 142 -13.28 -12.57 -3.95
C THR A 142 -13.87 -13.94 -4.26
N GLY A 143 -13.04 -14.93 -4.57
CA GLY A 143 -13.49 -16.29 -4.86
C GLY A 143 -14.23 -16.93 -3.68
N LYS A 144 -13.80 -16.66 -2.45
CA LYS A 144 -14.48 -17.15 -1.23
C LYS A 144 -15.83 -16.48 -1.01
N LEU A 145 -15.88 -15.15 -1.00
CA LEU A 145 -17.12 -14.41 -0.71
C LEU A 145 -18.14 -14.53 -1.85
N CYS A 146 -17.69 -14.59 -3.11
CA CYS A 146 -18.57 -14.83 -4.25
C CYS A 146 -18.92 -16.31 -4.49
N LYS A 147 -18.33 -17.25 -3.73
CA LYS A 147 -18.46 -18.71 -3.93
C LYS A 147 -18.13 -19.16 -5.36
N LYS A 148 -17.04 -18.61 -5.92
CA LYS A 148 -16.62 -18.79 -7.31
C LYS A 148 -15.12 -19.12 -7.41
N PRO A 149 -14.73 -20.40 -7.60
CA PRO A 149 -13.33 -20.83 -7.56
C PRO A 149 -12.50 -20.35 -8.75
N ASP A 150 -13.13 -20.05 -9.88
CA ASP A 150 -12.50 -19.50 -11.09
C ASP A 150 -11.83 -18.13 -10.84
N LEU A 151 -12.34 -17.37 -9.86
CA LEU A 151 -11.82 -16.05 -9.50
C LEU A 151 -10.46 -16.09 -8.78
N LEU A 152 -10.03 -17.26 -8.30
CA LEU A 152 -8.68 -17.44 -7.72
C LEU A 152 -7.59 -17.15 -8.75
N SER A 153 -7.91 -17.34 -10.04
CA SER A 153 -7.00 -17.11 -11.15
C SER A 153 -7.26 -15.86 -11.96
N SER A 154 -8.23 -15.03 -11.56
CA SER A 154 -8.62 -13.84 -12.31
C SER A 154 -7.60 -12.72 -12.23
N THR A 155 -7.65 -11.83 -13.22
CA THR A 155 -6.93 -10.55 -13.21
C THR A 155 -7.63 -9.55 -12.29
N LEU A 156 -6.92 -8.50 -11.88
CA LEU A 156 -7.50 -7.45 -11.05
C LEU A 156 -8.69 -6.76 -11.75
N GLU A 157 -8.60 -6.55 -13.06
CA GLU A 157 -9.66 -5.97 -13.88
C GLU A 157 -10.90 -6.87 -13.94
N GLU A 158 -10.72 -8.20 -14.05
CA GLU A 158 -11.84 -9.16 -13.98
C GLU A 158 -12.51 -9.15 -12.62
N LEU A 159 -11.73 -9.04 -11.53
CA LEU A 159 -12.27 -8.96 -10.17
C LEU A 159 -13.07 -7.66 -9.97
N LEU A 160 -12.55 -6.51 -10.42
CA LEU A 160 -13.25 -5.21 -10.39
C LEU A 160 -14.58 -5.28 -11.15
N GLY A 161 -14.57 -5.81 -12.38
CA GLY A 161 -15.78 -5.98 -13.18
C GLY A 161 -16.77 -6.93 -12.51
N ARG A 162 -16.29 -7.99 -11.85
CA ARG A 162 -17.13 -8.96 -11.13
C ARG A 162 -17.87 -8.34 -9.95
N VAL A 163 -17.23 -7.43 -9.22
CA VAL A 163 -17.85 -6.71 -8.09
C VAL A 163 -18.56 -5.43 -8.53
N GLY A 164 -18.52 -5.06 -9.81
CA GLY A 164 -19.22 -3.88 -10.33
C GLY A 164 -18.56 -2.55 -9.95
N ILE A 165 -17.22 -2.53 -9.87
CA ILE A 165 -16.42 -1.33 -9.61
C ILE A 165 -15.71 -0.93 -10.91
N ASP A 166 -15.92 0.31 -11.38
CA ASP A 166 -15.25 0.85 -12.58
C ASP A 166 -14.02 1.68 -12.19
N ILE A 167 -12.89 1.01 -12.01
CA ILE A 167 -11.58 1.65 -11.85
C ILE A 167 -10.71 1.23 -13.02
N LYS A 168 -10.31 2.20 -13.83
CA LYS A 168 -9.43 1.96 -14.98
C LYS A 168 -7.97 2.07 -14.57
N LYS A 169 -7.16 1.13 -15.05
CA LYS A 169 -5.71 1.20 -14.93
C LYS A 169 -5.21 2.54 -15.48
N PRO A 170 -4.43 3.33 -14.71
CA PRO A 170 -3.90 4.60 -15.18
C PRO A 170 -3.00 4.42 -16.41
N LEU A 171 -3.16 5.31 -17.39
CA LEU A 171 -2.22 5.45 -18.51
C LEU A 171 -1.10 6.39 -18.08
N ILE A 172 0.15 6.04 -18.35
CA ILE A 172 1.29 6.91 -18.08
C ILE A 172 1.51 7.78 -19.33
N SER A 173 1.27 9.08 -19.19
CA SER A 173 1.30 10.07 -20.27
C SER A 173 2.67 10.21 -20.93
N GLU A 174 3.76 10.00 -20.17
CA GLU A 174 5.14 10.30 -20.55
C GLU A 174 5.98 9.08 -20.94
N GLY A 175 5.35 7.93 -21.25
CA GLY A 175 6.04 6.72 -21.68
C GLY A 175 6.06 5.62 -20.63
N SER A 176 7.17 4.89 -20.49
CA SER A 176 7.28 3.80 -19.52
C SER A 176 7.48 4.33 -18.10
N MET A 177 6.94 3.61 -17.12
CA MET A 177 7.19 3.85 -15.70
C MET A 177 8.70 3.96 -15.42
N ARG A 178 9.09 4.81 -14.47
CA ARG A 178 10.50 4.89 -14.06
C ARG A 178 10.99 3.50 -13.64
N PRO A 179 12.18 3.07 -14.10
CA PRO A 179 12.72 1.75 -13.76
C PRO A 179 13.21 1.68 -12.31
N ASP A 180 13.58 2.83 -11.73
CA ASP A 180 14.09 2.95 -10.38
C ASP A 180 13.28 3.99 -9.60
N TRP A 181 12.48 3.51 -8.65
CA TRP A 181 11.64 4.35 -7.80
C TRP A 181 12.42 5.11 -6.72
N GLN A 182 13.68 4.77 -6.49
CA GLN A 182 14.55 5.43 -5.51
C GLN A 182 15.30 6.63 -6.09
N SER A 183 15.28 6.80 -7.42
CA SER A 183 16.00 7.85 -8.15
C SER A 183 15.59 9.29 -7.80
N SER A 184 14.41 9.51 -7.22
CA SER A 184 13.94 10.83 -6.76
C SER A 184 13.03 10.71 -5.54
N SER A 185 13.11 11.68 -4.63
CA SER A 185 12.19 11.85 -3.48
C SER A 185 10.83 12.41 -3.84
N VAL A 186 10.67 12.87 -5.09
CA VAL A 186 9.44 13.50 -5.57
C VAL A 186 8.91 12.64 -6.71
N LEU A 187 7.66 12.21 -6.56
CA LEU A 187 6.90 11.51 -7.58
C LEU A 187 5.92 12.48 -8.25
N SER A 188 5.67 12.32 -9.54
CA SER A 188 4.61 13.04 -10.23
C SER A 188 3.23 12.49 -9.83
N GLU A 189 2.15 13.26 -10.07
CA GLU A 189 0.79 12.77 -9.78
C GLU A 189 0.47 11.49 -10.56
N ASP A 190 0.90 11.38 -11.83
CA ASP A 190 0.73 10.19 -12.66
C ASP A 190 1.46 8.97 -12.07
N GLU A 191 2.67 9.17 -11.55
CA GLU A 191 3.45 8.11 -10.89
C GLU A 191 2.80 7.65 -9.59
N VAL A 192 2.33 8.60 -8.76
CA VAL A 192 1.60 8.29 -7.52
C VAL A 192 0.33 7.51 -7.85
N LYS A 193 -0.44 7.98 -8.83
CA LYS A 193 -1.69 7.35 -9.27
C LYS A 193 -1.46 5.93 -9.81
N TYR A 194 -0.40 5.74 -10.59
CA TYR A 194 -0.03 4.43 -11.09
C TYR A 194 0.40 3.49 -9.95
N ALA A 195 1.30 3.94 -9.07
CA ALA A 195 1.80 3.14 -7.96
C ALA A 195 0.67 2.66 -7.04
N MET A 196 -0.29 3.54 -6.73
CA MET A 196 -1.40 3.19 -5.84
C MET A 196 -2.53 2.39 -6.50
N TYR A 197 -2.54 2.21 -7.83
CA TYR A 197 -3.67 1.58 -8.54
C TYR A 197 -4.02 0.21 -7.99
N GLN A 198 -3.03 -0.67 -7.81
CA GLN A 198 -3.26 -2.02 -7.34
C GLN A 198 -3.78 -2.05 -5.90
N VAL A 199 -3.13 -1.34 -4.98
CA VAL A 199 -3.55 -1.32 -3.57
C VAL A 199 -4.95 -0.72 -3.40
N HIS A 200 -5.25 0.35 -4.14
CA HIS A 200 -6.56 1.00 -4.12
C HIS A 200 -7.65 0.07 -4.66
N ALA A 201 -7.44 -0.57 -5.81
CA ALA A 201 -8.39 -1.51 -6.38
C ALA A 201 -8.64 -2.72 -5.46
N CYS A 202 -7.58 -3.28 -4.85
CA CYS A 202 -7.72 -4.37 -3.88
C CYS A 202 -8.56 -3.95 -2.67
N TYR A 203 -8.32 -2.76 -2.13
CA TYR A 203 -9.09 -2.20 -1.02
C TYR A 203 -10.56 -1.99 -1.39
N GLN A 204 -10.84 -1.44 -2.57
CA GLN A 204 -12.19 -1.18 -3.06
C GLN A 204 -12.99 -2.48 -3.27
N ILE A 205 -12.36 -3.50 -3.86
CA ILE A 205 -12.96 -4.84 -3.97
C ILE A 205 -13.31 -5.40 -2.59
N ALA A 206 -12.35 -5.36 -1.65
CA ALA A 206 -12.55 -5.88 -0.31
C ALA A 206 -13.67 -5.14 0.45
N SER A 207 -13.63 -3.81 0.42
CA SER A 207 -14.61 -2.92 1.04
C SER A 207 -16.03 -3.26 0.57
N LYS A 208 -16.20 -3.38 -0.75
CA LYS A 208 -17.49 -3.74 -1.33
C LYS A 208 -17.96 -5.12 -0.89
N LEU A 209 -17.11 -6.15 -1.02
CA LEU A 209 -17.48 -7.53 -0.70
C LEU A 209 -17.82 -7.72 0.79
N ILE A 210 -17.04 -7.10 1.69
CA ILE A 210 -17.25 -7.18 3.13
C ILE A 210 -18.54 -6.44 3.52
N THR A 211 -18.78 -5.26 2.95
CA THR A 211 -20.03 -4.51 3.14
C THR A 211 -21.24 -5.32 2.67
N ASP A 212 -21.19 -5.86 1.46
CA ASP A 212 -22.29 -6.65 0.88
C ASP A 212 -22.55 -7.93 1.71
N ALA A 213 -21.50 -8.57 2.24
CA ALA A 213 -21.61 -9.76 3.08
C ALA A 213 -22.21 -9.48 4.47
N THR A 214 -21.86 -8.35 5.09
CA THR A 214 -22.33 -7.97 6.43
C THR A 214 -23.70 -7.29 6.41
N ALA A 215 -24.10 -6.66 5.31
CA ALA A 215 -25.45 -6.11 5.13
C ALA A 215 -26.53 -7.18 4.89
N SER A 216 -26.12 -8.44 4.64
CA SER A 216 -27.03 -9.56 4.37
C SER A 216 -27.41 -10.36 5.63
N GLU A 217 -26.92 -9.95 6.81
CA GLU A 217 -27.27 -10.47 8.14
C GLU A 217 -28.35 -9.61 8.81
#